data_AF-A0A5E6NNE7-F1
#
_entry.id   AF-A0A5E6NNE7-F1
#
_cell.length_a   1.000
_cell.length_b   1.000
_cell.length_c   1.000
_cell.angle_alpha   90.00
_cell.angle_beta   90.00
_cell.angle_gamma   90.00
#
_symmetry.space_group_name_H-M   'P 1'
#
loop_
_entity.id
_entity.type
_entity.pdbx_description
1 polymer ?
#
loop_
_entity_poly.entity_id
_entity_poly.type
_entity_poly.pdbx_seq_one_letter_code
_entity_poly.pdbx_strand_id
1 'polypeptide(L)'
;MITLAVNAGSATFDITGGDADKFTLNGNKLTFKATALKDGNDATYRINIKATKVFDLHFPLFATDEQTLVVTSPTILITMGNFILPRLMLFLRPKTQTR
;
A
#
# COMPACT_ATOMS: atom_id res chain seq x y z
N MET A 1 10.16 -10.35 -6.66
CA MET A 1 8.77 -9.88 -6.83
C MET A 1 8.02 -10.15 -5.54
N ILE A 2 7.28 -9.17 -5.03
CA ILE A 2 6.46 -9.27 -3.82
C ILE A 2 4.99 -9.28 -4.25
N THR A 3 4.20 -10.22 -3.75
CA THR A 3 2.75 -10.27 -4.00
C THR A 3 2.03 -9.61 -2.84
N LEU A 4 1.26 -8.57 -3.13
CA LEU A 4 0.39 -7.91 -2.17
C LEU A 4 -0.90 -8.72 -2.00
N ALA A 5 -1.31 -8.90 -0.75
CA ALA A 5 -2.52 -9.61 -0.40
C ALA A 5 -3.28 -8.85 0.69
N VAL A 6 -4.60 -9.00 0.67
CA VAL A 6 -5.49 -8.55 1.74
C VAL A 6 -6.01 -9.77 2.49
N ASN A 7 -6.27 -9.60 3.78
CA ASN A 7 -6.79 -10.66 4.63
C ASN A 7 -8.18 -11.20 4.20
N ALA A 8 -8.99 -10.41 3.48
CA ALA A 8 -10.31 -10.84 3.02
C ALA A 8 -10.81 -10.12 1.75
N GLY A 9 -11.14 -10.91 0.72
CA GLY A 9 -11.70 -10.44 -0.55
C GLY A 9 -10.65 -9.94 -1.53
N SER A 10 -11.01 -8.99 -2.39
CA SER A 10 -10.13 -8.33 -3.35
C SER A 10 -9.94 -6.85 -3.02
N ALA A 11 -8.82 -6.29 -3.49
CA ALA A 11 -8.51 -4.88 -3.40
C ALA A 11 -7.68 -4.44 -4.62
N THR A 12 -7.78 -3.17 -4.97
CA THR A 12 -6.82 -2.49 -5.83
C THR A 12 -5.69 -1.92 -4.98
N PHE A 13 -4.49 -1.85 -5.54
CA PHE A 13 -3.32 -1.33 -4.84
C PHE A 13 -2.72 -0.17 -5.62
N ASP A 14 -2.30 0.85 -4.90
CA ASP A 14 -1.66 2.04 -5.45
C ASP A 14 -0.42 2.40 -4.63
N ILE A 15 0.63 2.87 -5.30
CA ILE A 15 1.77 3.49 -4.62
C ILE A 15 1.40 4.96 -4.39
N THR A 16 1.30 5.39 -3.14
CA THR A 16 0.84 6.75 -2.79
C THR A 16 1.97 7.69 -2.42
N GLY A 17 3.19 7.19 -2.21
CA GLY A 17 4.33 8.05 -1.87
C GLY A 17 5.65 7.32 -1.64
N GLY A 18 6.66 8.10 -1.27
CA GLY A 18 8.03 7.63 -1.06
C GLY A 18 8.83 7.54 -2.36
N ASP A 19 9.72 6.55 -2.44
CA ASP A 19 10.60 6.24 -3.57
C ASP A 19 9.85 5.52 -4.71
N ALA A 20 8.63 5.98 -5.05
CA ALA A 20 7.73 5.28 -5.98
C ALA A 20 8.38 4.99 -7.34
N ASP A 21 9.30 5.86 -7.79
CA ASP A 21 10.06 5.71 -9.03
C ASP A 21 11.06 4.55 -9.00
N LYS A 22 11.34 3.95 -7.84
CA LYS A 22 12.21 2.78 -7.63
C LYS A 22 11.44 1.46 -7.59
N PHE A 23 10.12 1.53 -7.71
CA PHE A 23 9.24 0.37 -7.71
C PHE A 23 8.36 0.35 -8.95
N THR A 24 7.69 -0.77 -9.17
CA THR A 24 6.67 -0.92 -10.18
C THR A 24 5.57 -1.79 -9.60
N LEU A 25 4.33 -1.36 -9.77
CA LEU A 25 3.15 -2.07 -9.31
C LEU A 25 2.30 -2.44 -10.52
N ASN A 26 2.05 -3.73 -10.71
CA ASN A 26 1.17 -4.24 -11.76
C ASN A 26 0.12 -5.15 -11.13
N GLY A 27 -1.11 -4.65 -10.99
CA GLY A 27 -2.15 -5.29 -10.19
C GLY A 27 -1.73 -5.40 -8.72
N ASN A 28 -1.51 -6.62 -8.25
CA ASN A 28 -1.02 -6.91 -6.90
C ASN A 28 0.46 -7.31 -6.85
N LYS A 29 1.20 -7.21 -7.97
CA LYS A 29 2.61 -7.58 -8.06
C LYS A 29 3.47 -6.34 -7.93
N LEU A 30 4.18 -6.25 -6.80
CA LEU A 30 5.16 -5.20 -6.54
C LEU A 30 6.57 -5.70 -6.91
N THR A 31 7.26 -4.93 -7.75
CA THR A 31 8.63 -5.21 -8.17
C THR A 31 9.53 -4.05 -7.79
N PHE A 32 10.62 -4.36 -7.09
CA PHE A 32 11.68 -3.41 -6.83
C PHE A 32 12.62 -3.37 -8.05
N LYS A 33 12.86 -2.17 -8.59
CA LYS A 33 13.66 -1.97 -9.82
C LYS A 33 14.89 -1.11 -9.60
N ALA A 34 15.21 -0.72 -8.36
CA ALA A 34 16.42 0.04 -8.13
C ALA A 34 17.63 -0.85 -8.43
N THR A 35 18.43 -0.44 -9.40
CA THR A 35 19.76 -1.00 -9.64
C THR A 35 20.67 -0.51 -8.52
N ALA A 36 21.03 -1.42 -7.62
CA ALA A 36 21.94 -1.31 -6.46
C ALA A 36 22.55 0.06 -6.09
N LEU A 37 22.31 0.44 -4.83
CA LEU A 37 23.18 1.18 -3.89
C LEU A 37 23.79 2.49 -4.42
N LYS A 38 23.22 3.62 -4.00
CA LYS A 38 23.97 4.89 -3.99
C LYS A 38 25.23 4.69 -3.14
N ASP A 39 26.37 4.58 -3.80
CA ASP A 39 27.71 4.82 -3.28
C ASP A 39 28.03 4.23 -1.89
N GLY A 40 28.00 2.89 -1.79
CA GLY A 40 28.64 2.18 -0.67
C GLY A 40 28.00 2.35 0.72
N ASN A 41 26.84 3.00 0.81
CA ASN A 41 26.06 3.14 2.04
C ASN A 41 24.78 2.29 1.95
N ASP A 42 24.33 1.73 3.07
CA ASP A 42 23.08 0.97 3.15
C ASP A 42 21.92 1.78 2.54
N ALA A 43 21.46 1.37 1.35
CA ALA A 43 20.35 2.05 0.70
C ALA A 43 19.04 1.55 1.33
N THR A 44 18.35 2.47 1.99
CA THR A 44 17.00 2.25 2.51
C THR A 44 16.01 2.95 1.59
N TYR A 45 15.06 2.18 1.06
CA TYR A 45 13.97 2.67 0.23
C TYR A 45 12.65 2.53 0.98
N ARG A 46 11.76 3.51 0.81
CA ARG A 46 10.45 3.52 1.46
C ARG A 46 9.37 3.83 0.44
N ILE A 47 8.29 3.06 0.45
CA ILE A 47 7.08 3.41 -0.29
C ILE A 47 5.86 3.23 0.59
N ASN A 48 4.83 4.02 0.31
CA ASN A 48 3.52 3.79 0.87
C ASN A 48 2.66 3.05 -0.17
N ILE A 49 2.00 1.99 0.28
CA ILE A 49 1.05 1.23 -0.51
C ILE A 49 -0.32 1.41 0.10
N LYS A 50 -1.28 1.88 -0.70
CA LYS A 50 -2.68 1.95 -0.33
C LYS A 50 -3.45 0.80 -0.97
N ALA A 51 -4.13 0.00 -0.15
CA ALA A 51 -5.12 -0.97 -0.58
C ALA A 51 -6.51 -0.33 -0.55
N THR A 52 -7.29 -0.47 -1.63
CA THR A 52 -8.67 0.02 -1.71
C THR A 52 -9.61 -1.12 -2.08
N LYS A 53 -10.66 -1.32 -1.29
CA LYS A 53 -11.74 -2.27 -1.58
C LYS A 53 -13.03 -1.53 -1.83
N VAL A 54 -13.64 -1.83 -2.97
CA VAL A 54 -14.97 -1.35 -3.36
C VAL A 54 -16.00 -2.39 -2.92
N PHE A 55 -17.05 -1.94 -2.24
CA PHE A 55 -18.23 -2.75 -1.96
C PHE A 55 -19.32 -2.35 -2.94
N ASP A 56 -19.78 -3.33 -3.72
CA ASP A 56 -20.90 -3.16 -4.65
C ASP A 56 -22.21 -3.30 -3.87
N LEU A 57 -22.71 -2.17 -3.38
CA LEU A 57 -23.97 -2.02 -2.67
C LEU A 57 -24.83 -1.00 -3.44
N HIS A 58 -26.11 -0.83 -3.05
CA HIS A 58 -26.99 0.22 -3.59
C HIS A 58 -26.39 1.65 -3.50
N PHE A 59 -25.32 1.84 -2.73
CA PHE A 59 -24.47 3.02 -2.71
C PHE A 59 -23.00 2.57 -2.70
N PRO A 60 -22.11 3.24 -3.44
CA PRO A 60 -20.70 2.86 -3.45
C PRO A 60 -20.06 3.14 -2.09
N LEU A 61 -19.52 2.10 -1.46
CA LEU A 61 -18.75 2.22 -0.22
C LEU A 61 -17.34 1.69 -0.43
N PHE A 62 -16.37 2.35 0.18
CA PHE A 62 -14.95 2.03 0.06
C PHE A 62 -14.33 1.81 1.43
N ALA A 63 -13.48 0.81 1.54
CA ALA A 63 -12.53 0.67 2.65
C ALA A 63 -11.11 0.83 2.11
N THR A 64 -10.27 1.54 2.85
CA THR A 64 -8.87 1.75 2.48
C THR A 64 -7.95 1.51 3.65
N ASP A 65 -6.78 0.96 3.39
CA ASP A 65 -5.71 0.78 4.35
C ASP A 65 -4.38 1.15 3.68
N GLU A 66 -3.49 1.82 4.40
CA GLU A 66 -2.21 2.30 3.88
C GLU A 66 -1.07 1.79 4.74
N GLN A 67 -0.10 1.13 4.11
CA GLN A 67 1.03 0.53 4.78
C GLN A 67 2.33 1.00 4.14
N THR A 68 3.30 1.37 4.97
CA THR A 68 4.66 1.68 4.53
C THR A 68 5.48 0.40 4.41
N LEU A 69 6.13 0.23 3.27
CA LEU A 69 7.11 -0.82 2.99
C LEU A 69 8.51 -0.22 3.09
N VAL A 70 9.40 -0.87 3.83
CA VAL A 70 10.81 -0.50 3.91
C VAL A 70 11.65 -1.62 3.32
N VAL A 71 12.57 -1.25 2.42
CA VAL A 71 13.52 -2.18 1.78
C VAL A 71 14.94 -1.70 2.07
N THR A 72 15.72 -2.55 2.74
CA THR A 72 17.13 -2.26 3.09
C THR A 72 18.05 -3.31 2.45
N SER A 73 19.17 -2.85 1.89
CA SER A 73 20.29 -3.65 1.34
C SER A 73 21.46 -3.65 2.36
N PRO A 74 22.38 -4.64 2.46
CA PRO A 74 22.84 -5.65 1.49
C PRO A 74 22.04 -6.96 1.43
N THR A 75 21.28 -7.26 2.47
CA THR A 75 20.34 -8.38 2.50
C THR A 75 18.96 -7.79 2.43
N ILE A 76 18.24 -7.99 1.31
CA ILE A 76 16.89 -7.43 1.07
C ILE A 76 15.95 -7.88 2.20
N LEU A 77 15.86 -7.05 3.24
CA LEU A 77 14.93 -7.19 4.35
C LEU A 77 13.69 -6.39 3.98
N ILE A 78 12.58 -7.09 3.75
CA ILE A 78 11.28 -6.48 3.48
C ILE A 78 10.45 -6.63 4.75
N THR A 79 10.24 -5.53 5.47
CA THR A 79 9.28 -5.49 6.58
C THR A 79 7.95 -4.97 6.05
N MET A 80 6.94 -5.84 6.00
CA MET A 80 5.56 -5.47 5.67
C MET A 80 4.69 -5.60 6.91
N GLY A 81 3.80 -4.63 7.13
CA GLY A 81 2.58 -4.88 7.89
C GLY A 81 1.58 -5.69 7.06
N ASN A 82 0.67 -6.41 7.72
CA ASN A 82 -0.47 -7.04 7.05
C ASN A 82 -1.50 -5.94 6.70
N PHE A 83 -2.00 -5.93 5.46
CA PHE A 83 -3.16 -5.08 5.13
C PHE A 83 -4.40 -5.63 5.83
N ILE A 84 -4.98 -4.84 6.71
CA ILE A 84 -6.23 -5.18 7.41
C ILE A 84 -7.30 -4.23 6.88
N LEU A 85 -7.99 -4.68 5.84
CA LEU A 85 -9.18 -3.97 5.40
C LEU A 85 -10.31 -4.23 6.41
N PRO A 86 -10.89 -3.19 7.03
CA PRO A 86 -12.02 -3.38 7.92
C PRO A 86 -13.17 -4.07 7.16
N ARG A 87 -13.76 -5.10 7.78
CA ARG A 87 -15.05 -5.61 7.34
C ARG A 87 -16.08 -4.49 7.50
N LEU A 88 -16.94 -4.32 6.50
CA LEU A 88 -18.00 -3.32 6.37
C LEU A 88 -18.32 -2.59 7.70
N MET A 89 -17.70 -1.44 7.92
CA MET A 89 -17.98 -0.58 9.08
C MET A 89 -18.56 0.73 8.54
N LEU A 90 -19.81 1.01 8.90
CA LEU A 90 -20.56 2.18 8.45
C LEU A 90 -19.94 3.45 9.05
N PHE A 91 -18.95 4.04 8.39
CA PHE A 91 -18.48 5.37 8.75
C PHE A 91 -19.49 6.39 8.25
N LEU A 92 -20.44 6.78 9.12
CA LEU A 92 -21.13 8.05 8.92
C LEU A 92 -20.07 9.15 8.95
N ARG A 93 -19.78 9.78 7.81
CA ARG A 93 -19.04 11.04 7.82
C ARG A 93 -19.98 12.07 8.46
N PRO A 94 -19.71 12.63 9.65
CA PRO A 94 -20.47 13.77 10.10
C PRO A 94 -20.22 14.89 9.09
N LYS A 95 -21.29 15.41 8.46
CA LYS A 95 -21.18 16.66 7.73
C LYS A 95 -20.74 17.72 8.73
N THR A 96 -19.56 18.29 8.53
CA THR A 96 -19.17 19.52 9.23
C THR A 96 -20.17 20.60 8.81
N GLN A 97 -21.12 20.89 9.69
CA GLN A 97 -21.99 22.05 9.53
C GLN A 97 -21.29 23.23 10.17
N THR A 98 -20.62 24.02 9.34
CA THR A 98 -20.12 25.34 9.72
C THR A 98 -21.33 26.27 9.88
N ARG A 99 -21.47 26.88 11.05
CA ARG A 99 -22.19 28.14 11.20
C ARG A 99 -21.29 29.10 11.95
#